data_AF-A0A5D2D524-F1
#
_entry.id   AF-A0A5D2D524-F1
#
_cell.length_a   1.000
_cell.length_b   1.000
_cell.length_c   1.000
_cell.angle_alpha   90.00
_cell.angle_beta   90.00
_cell.angle_gamma   90.00
#
_symmetry.space_group_name_H-M   'P 1'
#
loop_
_entity.id
_entity.type
_entity.pdbx_description
1 polymer ?
#
loop_
_entity_poly.entity_id
_entity_poly.type
_entity_poly.pdbx_seq_one_letter_code
_entity_poly.pdbx_strand_id
1 'polypeptide(L)'
;MKRYGSLFKMSLAGRPVVASLDPDFNYFVLQQEEKLVKLYYMDSVAKLVHQNDMKNLGGDFHKYFKRVILSHFEHEPLKHKLLSQFEDVINHELQDWSKLPQVDLKHQTASVII
;
A
#
# COMPACT_ATOMS: atom_id res chain seq x y z
N MET A 1 -2.28 -11.89 24.00
CA MET A 1 -3.74 -11.87 23.69
C MET A 1 -4.52 -12.07 24.97
N LYS A 2 -5.11 -11.04 25.61
CA LYS A 2 -5.76 -11.27 26.93
C LYS A 2 -7.11 -10.58 27.21
N ARG A 3 -7.56 -9.56 26.45
CA ARG A 3 -8.86 -8.91 26.73
C ARG A 3 -9.97 -9.20 25.72
N TYR A 4 -9.65 -9.28 24.43
CA TYR A 4 -10.65 -9.36 23.36
C TYR A 4 -10.42 -10.51 22.36
N GLY A 5 -9.38 -11.33 22.55
CA GLY A 5 -9.03 -12.39 21.60
C GLY A 5 -8.31 -11.89 20.34
N SER A 6 -8.16 -12.77 19.34
CA SER A 6 -7.57 -12.46 18.03
C SER A 6 -8.57 -11.81 17.07
N LEU A 7 -9.88 -11.90 17.32
CA LEU A 7 -10.93 -11.31 16.51
C LEU A 7 -11.91 -10.54 17.41
N PHE A 8 -12.05 -9.23 17.21
CA PHE A 8 -12.88 -8.41 18.09
C PHE A 8 -13.53 -7.22 17.39
N LYS A 9 -14.63 -6.73 17.98
CA LYS A 9 -15.35 -5.55 17.51
C LYS A 9 -14.82 -4.30 18.20
N MET A 10 -14.70 -3.20 17.46
CA MET A 10 -14.37 -1.88 18.00
C MET A 10 -15.03 -0.77 17.18
N SER A 11 -14.93 0.47 17.66
CA SER A 11 -15.23 1.66 16.88
C SER A 11 -13.93 2.32 16.46
N LEU A 12 -13.79 2.59 15.16
CA LEU A 12 -12.64 3.28 14.60
C LEU A 12 -13.13 4.48 13.80
N ALA A 13 -12.73 5.69 14.19
CA ALA A 13 -13.23 6.95 13.63
C ALA A 13 -14.77 7.03 13.61
N GLY A 14 -15.43 6.55 14.67
CA GLY A 14 -16.89 6.55 14.80
C GLY A 14 -17.62 5.47 13.99
N ARG A 15 -16.90 4.61 13.26
CA ARG A 15 -17.49 3.50 12.49
C ARG A 15 -17.26 2.16 13.20
N PRO A 16 -18.27 1.28 13.27
CA PRO A 16 -18.10 -0.06 13.81
C PRO A 16 -17.22 -0.90 12.87
N VAL A 17 -16.18 -1.51 13.40
CA VAL A 17 -15.25 -2.37 12.66
C VAL A 17 -14.96 -3.65 13.42
N VAL A 18 -14.53 -4.68 12.69
CA VAL A 18 -13.98 -5.91 13.24
C VAL A 18 -12.48 -5.90 12.98
N ALA A 19 -11.68 -6.01 14.03
CA ALA A 19 -10.23 -6.14 13.95
C ALA A 19 -9.84 -7.61 14.11
N SER A 20 -8.95 -8.08 13.22
CA SER A 20 -8.44 -9.46 13.22
C SER A 20 -6.92 -9.48 13.29
N LEU A 21 -6.42 -10.27 14.24
CA LEU A 21 -5.02 -10.66 14.43
C LEU A 21 -4.85 -12.17 14.16
N ASP A 22 -5.89 -12.83 13.63
CA ASP A 22 -5.90 -14.25 13.32
C ASP A 22 -5.43 -14.47 11.86
N PRO A 23 -4.31 -15.16 11.64
CA PRO A 23 -3.74 -15.32 10.30
C PRO A 23 -4.65 -16.14 9.36
N ASP A 24 -5.35 -17.15 9.87
CA ASP A 24 -6.21 -18.03 9.07
C ASP A 24 -7.47 -17.28 8.65
N PHE A 25 -8.06 -16.52 9.57
CA PHE A 25 -9.18 -15.65 9.26
C PHE A 25 -8.79 -14.52 8.29
N ASN A 26 -7.60 -13.91 8.49
CA ASN A 26 -7.09 -12.89 7.59
C ASN A 26 -6.90 -13.44 6.17
N TYR A 27 -6.31 -14.63 6.04
CA TYR A 27 -6.16 -15.32 4.76
C TYR A 27 -7.53 -15.58 4.13
N PHE A 28 -8.50 -16.11 4.89
CA PHE A 28 -9.85 -16.33 4.41
C PHE A 28 -10.49 -15.03 3.88
N VAL A 29 -10.45 -13.93 4.64
CA VAL A 29 -11.02 -12.64 4.23
C VAL A 29 -10.42 -12.15 2.91
N LEU A 30 -9.10 -12.29 2.73
CA LEU A 30 -8.42 -11.94 1.48
C LEU A 30 -8.92 -12.79 0.29
N GLN A 31 -9.18 -14.09 0.48
CA GLN A 31 -9.73 -14.97 -0.57
C GLN A 31 -11.20 -14.64 -0.94
N GLN A 32 -11.89 -13.86 -0.09
CA GLN A 32 -13.25 -13.41 -0.32
C GLN A 32 -13.34 -12.01 -0.94
N GLU A 33 -12.21 -11.41 -1.31
CA GLU A 33 -12.18 -10.14 -2.06
C GLU A 33 -13.07 -10.24 -3.31
N GLU A 34 -13.93 -9.23 -3.50
CA GLU A 34 -14.95 -9.15 -4.57
C GLU A 34 -16.08 -10.20 -4.49
N LYS A 35 -16.10 -11.08 -3.49
CA LYS A 35 -17.17 -12.06 -3.25
C LYS A 35 -18.06 -11.68 -2.07
N LEU A 36 -17.48 -11.76 -0.86
CA LEU A 36 -18.17 -11.47 0.40
C LEU A 36 -17.71 -10.15 1.02
N VAL A 37 -16.53 -9.67 0.62
CA VAL A 37 -15.94 -8.44 1.14
C VAL A 37 -15.44 -7.55 -0.01
N LYS A 38 -15.41 -6.24 0.24
CA LYS A 38 -14.80 -5.25 -0.64
C LYS A 38 -13.75 -4.50 0.14
N LEU A 39 -12.63 -4.17 -0.51
CA LEU A 39 -11.61 -3.32 0.10
C LEU A 39 -12.19 -1.92 0.33
N TYR A 40 -11.98 -1.38 1.52
CA TYR A 40 -12.38 -0.05 1.92
C TYR A 40 -11.18 0.67 2.53
N TYR A 41 -11.01 1.95 2.18
CA TYR A 41 -10.04 2.84 2.79
C TYR A 41 -10.78 3.94 3.54
N MET A 42 -10.19 4.40 4.65
CA MET A 42 -10.73 5.57 5.35
C MET A 42 -10.81 6.77 4.42
N ASP A 43 -11.81 7.62 4.63
CA ASP A 43 -12.08 8.80 3.79
C ASP A 43 -10.85 9.74 3.68
N SER A 44 -10.03 9.83 4.73
CA SER A 44 -8.76 10.58 4.74
C SER A 44 -7.70 9.99 3.81
N VAL A 45 -7.55 8.66 3.81
CA VAL A 45 -6.60 7.94 2.95
C VAL A 45 -7.05 8.00 1.50
N ALA A 46 -8.35 7.81 1.25
CA ALA A 46 -8.91 8.02 -0.07
C ALA A 46 -8.56 9.43 -0.56
N LYS A 47 -8.86 10.49 0.20
CA LYS A 47 -8.58 11.87 -0.22
C LYS A 47 -7.12 12.13 -0.65
N LEU A 48 -6.13 11.50 -0.03
CA LEU A 48 -4.72 11.67 -0.41
C LEU A 48 -4.39 11.11 -1.79
N VAL A 49 -5.05 10.04 -2.20
CA VAL A 49 -4.83 9.40 -3.51
C VAL A 49 -5.67 10.07 -4.61
N HIS A 50 -6.68 10.85 -4.26
CA HIS A 50 -7.73 11.35 -5.16
C HIS A 50 -7.61 12.86 -5.45
N GLN A 51 -6.44 13.35 -5.88
CA GLN A 51 -6.26 14.75 -6.29
C GLN A 51 -6.92 15.13 -7.62
N ASN A 52 -7.42 14.18 -8.42
CA ASN A 52 -8.25 14.47 -9.59
C ASN A 52 -9.55 13.65 -9.58
N ASP A 53 -10.64 14.38 -9.45
CA ASP A 53 -12.04 14.07 -9.75
C ASP A 53 -12.41 12.61 -10.04
N MET A 54 -13.13 11.98 -9.10
CA MET A 54 -14.33 11.19 -9.38
C MET A 54 -15.16 11.00 -8.10
N LYS A 55 -16.24 11.75 -7.97
CA LYS A 55 -17.16 11.78 -6.81
C LYS A 55 -17.97 10.51 -6.56
N ASN A 56 -17.79 9.41 -7.30
CA ASN A 56 -18.80 8.34 -7.36
C ASN A 56 -18.26 6.91 -7.47
N LEU A 57 -17.21 6.55 -6.74
CA LEU A 57 -16.70 5.17 -6.80
C LEU A 57 -16.74 4.47 -5.44
N GLY A 58 -17.95 4.21 -4.95
CA GLY A 58 -18.16 3.11 -4.02
C GLY A 58 -17.69 1.81 -4.69
N GLY A 59 -16.75 1.09 -4.09
CA GLY A 59 -16.28 -0.21 -4.58
C GLY A 59 -15.31 -0.20 -5.79
N ASP A 60 -15.36 0.75 -6.73
CA ASP A 60 -14.47 0.68 -7.91
C ASP A 60 -13.11 1.37 -7.76
N PHE A 61 -12.84 2.11 -6.67
CA PHE A 61 -11.48 2.61 -6.41
C PHE A 61 -10.47 1.47 -6.30
N HIS A 62 -10.84 0.39 -5.60
CA HIS A 62 -9.99 -0.80 -5.50
C HIS A 62 -9.71 -1.41 -6.87
N LYS A 63 -10.73 -1.59 -7.72
CA LYS A 63 -10.57 -2.11 -9.09
C LYS A 63 -9.67 -1.24 -9.94
N TYR A 64 -9.85 0.08 -9.85
CA TYR A 64 -9.00 1.04 -10.53
C TYR A 64 -7.56 0.94 -10.04
N PHE A 65 -7.34 1.00 -8.73
CA PHE A 65 -6.00 0.93 -8.13
C PHE A 65 -5.28 -0.38 -8.45
N LYS A 66 -5.98 -1.52 -8.31
CA LYS A 66 -5.48 -2.84 -8.68
C LYS A 66 -5.11 -2.90 -10.16
N ARG A 67 -5.95 -2.36 -11.05
CA ARG A 67 -5.66 -2.29 -12.49
C ARG A 67 -4.43 -1.43 -12.78
N VAL A 68 -4.30 -0.26 -12.14
CA VAL A 68 -3.14 0.63 -12.32
C VAL A 68 -1.85 -0.09 -11.90
N ILE A 69 -1.82 -0.68 -10.70
CA ILE A 69 -0.66 -1.46 -10.22
C ILE A 69 -0.35 -2.59 -11.18
N LEU A 70 -1.33 -3.43 -11.49
CA LEU A 70 -1.12 -4.59 -12.37
C LEU A 70 -0.63 -4.14 -13.75
N SER A 71 -1.24 -3.13 -14.37
CA SER A 71 -0.80 -2.62 -15.67
C SER A 71 0.64 -2.09 -15.67
N HIS A 72 1.12 -1.59 -14.52
CA HIS A 72 2.47 -1.07 -14.37
C HIS A 72 3.52 -2.17 -14.12
N PHE A 73 3.12 -3.30 -13.52
CA PHE A 73 4.04 -4.36 -13.09
C PHE A 73 3.88 -5.71 -13.83
N GLU A 74 2.84 -5.90 -14.63
CA GLU A 74 2.59 -7.15 -15.39
C GLU A 74 3.48 -7.28 -16.64
N HIS A 75 4.00 -6.19 -17.19
CA HIS A 75 4.89 -6.25 -18.35
C HIS A 75 6.31 -6.62 -17.92
N GLU A 76 6.74 -7.85 -18.17
CA GLU A 76 8.11 -8.32 -17.88
C GLU A 76 9.20 -7.38 -18.46
N PRO A 77 9.07 -6.81 -19.69
CA PRO A 77 10.03 -5.83 -20.19
C PRO A 77 10.03 -4.50 -19.41
N LEU A 78 8.86 -4.08 -18.91
CA LEU A 78 8.72 -2.89 -18.09
C LEU A 78 9.35 -3.13 -16.72
N LYS A 79 9.16 -4.32 -16.15
CA LYS A 79 9.80 -4.77 -14.91
C LYS A 79 11.33 -4.80 -15.04
N HIS A 80 11.89 -5.38 -16.11
CA HIS A 80 13.34 -5.35 -16.33
C HIS A 80 13.89 -3.93 -16.47
N LYS A 81 13.19 -3.06 -17.21
CA LYS A 81 13.60 -1.66 -17.35
C LYS A 81 13.52 -0.91 -16.03
N LEU A 82 12.43 -1.08 -15.28
CA LEU A 82 12.25 -0.48 -13.96
C LEU A 82 13.30 -0.97 -12.97
N LEU A 83 13.61 -2.27 -12.96
CA LEU A 83 14.65 -2.83 -12.10
C LEU A 83 16.03 -2.22 -12.39
N SER A 84 16.41 -2.12 -13.67
CA SER A 84 17.66 -1.46 -14.06
C SER A 84 17.68 0.01 -13.64
N GLN A 85 16.58 0.74 -13.83
CA GLN A 85 16.48 2.15 -13.42
C GLN A 85 16.57 2.31 -11.90
N PHE A 86 15.93 1.43 -11.13
CA PHE A 86 16.04 1.43 -9.67
C PHE A 86 17.47 1.12 -9.22
N GLU A 87 18.12 0.14 -9.85
CA GLU A 87 19.51 -0.20 -9.56
C GLU A 87 20.44 0.99 -9.80
N ASP A 88 20.28 1.70 -10.93
CA ASP A 88 21.06 2.90 -11.23
C ASP A 88 20.86 4.00 -10.18
N VAL A 89 19.61 4.29 -9.81
CA VAL A 89 19.29 5.32 -8.80
C VAL A 89 19.83 4.93 -7.42
N ILE A 90 19.63 3.69 -7.00
CA ILE A 90 20.09 3.18 -5.70
C ILE A 90 21.62 3.25 -5.64
N ASN A 91 22.31 2.78 -6.68
CA ASN A 91 23.78 2.81 -6.71
C ASN A 91 24.33 4.23 -6.70
N HIS A 92 23.70 5.15 -7.43
CA HIS A 92 24.06 6.56 -7.43
C HIS A 92 23.92 7.18 -6.03
N GLU A 93 22.76 7.00 -5.40
CA GLU A 93 22.47 7.54 -4.06
C GLU A 93 23.41 6.95 -3.01
N LEU A 94 23.64 5.63 -3.04
CA LEU A 94 24.59 4.98 -2.13
C LEU A 94 26.02 5.50 -2.32
N GLN A 95 26.46 5.75 -3.55
CA GLN A 95 27.76 6.36 -3.83
C GLN A 95 27.85 7.77 -3.24
N ASP A 96 26.81 8.59 -3.36
CA ASP A 96 26.80 9.93 -2.78
C ASP A 96 26.75 9.92 -1.25
N TRP A 97 25.95 9.03 -0.67
CA TRP A 97 25.86 8.86 0.78
C TRP A 97 27.17 8.37 1.38
N SER A 98 27.93 7.54 0.66
CA SER A 98 29.24 7.05 1.10
C SER A 98 30.29 8.17 1.29
N LYS A 99 30.10 9.32 0.63
CA LYS A 99 30.99 10.49 0.72
C LYS A 99 30.66 11.37 1.93
N LEU A 100 29.51 11.15 2.58
CA LEU A 100 29.07 11.94 3.72
C LEU A 100 29.55 11.31 5.03
N PRO A 101 29.95 12.13 6.02
CA PRO A 101 30.38 11.61 7.33
C PRO A 101 29.22 11.02 8.14
N GLN A 102 27.98 11.39 7.83
CA GLN A 102 26.77 10.89 8.47
C GLN A 102 25.58 11.04 7.51
N VAL A 103 24.65 10.08 7.57
CA VAL A 103 23.46 10.03 6.70
C VAL A 103 22.22 9.81 7.55
N ASP A 104 21.21 10.68 7.41
CA ASP A 104 19.86 10.40 7.91
C ASP A 104 19.13 9.51 6.90
N LEU A 105 19.20 8.20 7.10
CA LEU A 105 18.61 7.22 6.19
C LEU A 105 17.12 7.43 5.98
N LYS A 106 16.36 7.85 7.01
CA LYS A 106 14.92 8.04 6.88
C LYS A 106 14.58 9.18 5.92
N HIS A 107 15.31 10.29 6.04
CA HIS A 107 15.13 11.43 5.15
C HIS A 107 15.63 11.11 3.74
N GLN A 108 16.81 10.51 3.61
CA GLN A 108 17.46 10.29 2.32
C GLN A 108 16.80 9.17 1.50
N THR A 109 16.29 8.11 2.12
CA THR A 109 15.53 7.07 1.40
C THR A 109 14.21 7.58 0.82
N ALA A 110 13.64 8.65 1.38
CA ALA A 110 12.40 9.22 0.89
C ALA A 110 12.53 9.86 -0.51
N SER A 111 13.73 10.30 -0.92
CA SER A 111 13.99 10.77 -2.28
C SER A 111 14.25 9.64 -3.28
N VAL A 112 14.56 8.43 -2.80
CA VAL A 112 14.83 7.24 -3.64
C VAL A 112 13.54 6.51 -4.02
N ILE A 113 12.51 6.57 -3.18
CA ILE A 113 11.21 5.92 -3.39
C ILE A 113 10.23 6.98 -3.93
N ILE A 114 10.04 7.02 -5.25
CA ILE A 114 8.96 7.79 -5.90
C ILE A 114 7.65 7.00 -5.82
#